data_AF-A0A3B9CSF4-F1
#
_entry.id   AF-A0A3B9CSF4-F1
#
_cell.length_a   1.000
_cell.length_b   1.000
_cell.length_c   1.000
_cell.angle_alpha   90.00
_cell.angle_beta   90.00
_cell.angle_gamma   90.00
#
_symmetry.space_group_name_H-M   'P 1'
#
loop_
_entity.id
_entity.type
_entity.pdbx_description
1 polymer ?
#
loop_
_entity_poly.entity_id
_entity_poly.type
_entity_poly.pdbx_seq_one_letter_code
_entity_poly.pdbx_strand_id
1 'polypeptide(L)'
;MTISELLEADEDELIDGLCIVMDCRAADESIIRDIGEQVDQDLAPTWYDLELWFTWNDWQHMVLRTLSMADRYVTIDSAASVIAFESEIRLHKIVFEDDTHSLPVLPDRVWKQLDVNHSSWEKRIR
;
A
#
# COMPACT_ATOMS: atom_id res chain seq x y z
N MET A 1 5.21 15.25 9.99
CA MET A 1 4.59 16.04 8.91
C MET A 1 3.13 16.22 9.24
N THR A 2 2.64 17.45 9.24
CA THR A 2 1.23 17.78 9.49
C THR A 2 0.44 17.74 8.19
N ILE A 3 -0.87 17.57 8.28
CA ILE A 3 -1.76 17.62 7.11
C ILE A 3 -1.65 18.95 6.35
N SER A 4 -1.40 20.05 7.05
CA SER A 4 -1.22 21.36 6.42
C SER A 4 0.05 21.44 5.58
N GLU A 5 1.16 20.86 6.04
CA GLU A 5 2.41 20.75 5.25
C GLU A 5 2.20 19.85 4.00
N LEU A 6 1.33 18.85 4.15
CA LEU A 6 0.90 17.90 3.11
C LEU A 6 0.01 18.50 2.02
N LEU A 7 -0.45 19.74 2.16
CA LEU A 7 -1.30 20.42 1.17
C LEU A 7 -0.57 21.56 0.46
N GLU A 8 0.62 21.94 0.93
CA GLU A 8 1.40 23.07 0.41
C GLU A 8 2.67 22.62 -0.35
N ALA A 9 3.07 21.36 -0.24
CA ALA A 9 4.24 20.82 -0.94
C ALA A 9 3.96 20.51 -2.43
N ASP A 10 5.03 20.45 -3.23
CA ASP A 10 4.97 20.03 -4.63
C ASP A 10 4.45 18.58 -4.73
N GLU A 11 3.48 18.33 -5.60
CA GLU A 11 2.70 17.07 -5.69
C GLU A 11 3.63 15.84 -5.78
N ASP A 12 4.76 15.96 -6.48
CA ASP A 12 5.73 14.88 -6.65
C ASP A 12 6.62 14.63 -5.41
N GLU A 13 7.08 15.69 -4.71
CA GLU A 13 7.91 15.53 -3.48
C GLU A 13 7.09 15.03 -2.29
N LEU A 14 5.82 15.41 -2.25
CA LEU A 14 4.88 15.09 -1.18
C LEU A 14 4.52 13.61 -1.19
N ILE A 15 4.34 13.05 -2.39
CA ILE A 15 3.91 11.67 -2.55
C ILE A 15 5.08 10.70 -2.35
N ASP A 16 6.28 11.01 -2.83
CA ASP A 16 7.46 10.14 -2.60
C ASP A 16 7.77 9.99 -1.09
N GLY A 17 7.48 11.00 -0.27
CA GLY A 17 7.63 10.93 1.19
C GLY A 17 6.53 10.14 1.94
N LEU A 18 5.45 9.78 1.24
CA LEU A 18 4.27 9.08 1.80
C LEU A 18 4.01 7.71 1.17
N CYS A 19 4.80 7.35 0.15
CA CYS A 19 4.71 6.08 -0.53
C CYS A 19 5.54 5.02 0.17
N ILE A 20 5.00 3.80 0.22
CA ILE A 20 5.87 2.64 0.20
C ILE A 20 6.46 2.53 -1.21
N VAL A 21 7.77 2.32 -1.31
CA VAL A 21 8.45 2.01 -2.57
C VAL A 21 8.59 0.51 -2.64
N MET A 22 7.67 -0.13 -3.36
CA MET A 22 7.65 -1.57 -3.53
C MET A 22 8.55 -1.96 -4.70
N ASP A 23 9.55 -2.79 -4.44
CA ASP A 23 10.21 -3.59 -5.49
C ASP A 23 9.28 -4.74 -5.89
N CYS A 24 8.84 -4.79 -7.14
CA CYS A 24 7.95 -5.86 -7.63
C CYS A 24 8.60 -7.25 -7.60
N ARG A 25 9.93 -7.31 -7.42
CA ARG A 25 10.70 -8.53 -7.27
C ARG A 25 10.79 -8.98 -5.80
N ALA A 26 10.37 -8.14 -4.86
CA ALA A 26 10.33 -8.47 -3.43
C ALA A 26 9.43 -9.68 -3.17
N ALA A 27 9.69 -10.35 -2.04
CA ALA A 27 8.83 -11.41 -1.53
C ALA A 27 7.52 -10.82 -0.98
N ASP A 28 6.43 -11.58 -1.05
CA ASP A 28 5.10 -11.11 -0.62
C ASP A 28 5.10 -10.70 0.87
N GLU A 29 5.90 -11.35 1.72
CA GLU A 29 6.07 -10.99 3.13
C GLU A 29 6.69 -9.61 3.32
N SER A 30 7.59 -9.18 2.42
CA SER A 30 8.19 -7.84 2.49
C SER A 30 7.12 -6.79 2.24
N ILE A 31 6.29 -6.99 1.22
CA ILE A 31 5.21 -6.09 0.85
C ILE A 31 4.22 -5.93 2.01
N ILE A 32 3.84 -7.04 2.66
CA ILE A 32 2.96 -7.00 3.83
C ILE A 32 3.61 -6.23 4.99
N ARG A 33 4.92 -6.39 5.24
CA ARG A 33 5.61 -5.61 6.28
C ARG A 33 5.62 -4.12 5.96
N ASP A 34 5.99 -3.77 4.74
CA ASP A 34 6.08 -2.37 4.30
C ASP A 34 4.71 -1.67 4.43
N ILE A 35 3.62 -2.35 4.05
CA ILE A 35 2.26 -1.84 4.26
C ILE A 35 1.96 -1.65 5.75
N GLY A 36 2.35 -2.62 6.58
CA GLY A 36 2.16 -2.56 8.03
C GLY A 36 2.85 -1.37 8.69
N GLU A 37 4.12 -1.15 8.36
CA GLU A 37 4.90 0.00 8.84
C GLU A 37 4.20 1.32 8.50
N GLN A 38 3.62 1.42 7.30
CA GLN A 38 2.95 2.63 6.84
C GLN A 38 1.62 2.92 7.55
N VAL A 39 0.92 1.89 8.02
CA VAL A 39 -0.33 2.03 8.80
C VAL A 39 -0.10 1.93 10.32
N ASP A 40 1.16 2.01 10.76
CA ASP A 40 1.57 1.91 12.17
C ASP A 40 1.05 0.63 12.86
N GLN A 41 1.05 -0.49 12.11
CA GLN A 41 0.59 -1.78 12.60
C GLN A 41 1.52 -2.90 12.14
N ASP A 42 1.96 -3.75 13.08
CA ASP A 42 2.71 -4.96 12.72
C ASP A 42 1.73 -6.00 12.13
N LEU A 43 1.77 -6.16 10.81
CA LEU A 43 0.97 -7.17 10.12
C LEU A 43 1.51 -8.60 10.33
N ALA A 44 2.72 -8.77 10.88
CA ALA A 44 3.30 -10.07 11.25
C ALA A 44 3.08 -11.20 10.22
N PRO A 45 3.58 -11.07 8.98
CA PRO A 45 3.38 -12.08 7.95
C PRO A 45 3.98 -13.43 8.35
N THR A 46 3.17 -14.48 8.26
CA THR A 46 3.50 -15.84 8.69
C THR A 46 3.04 -16.85 7.64
N TRP A 47 3.91 -17.80 7.29
CA TRP A 47 3.54 -18.90 6.41
C TRP A 47 2.92 -20.06 7.19
N TYR A 48 1.80 -20.56 6.68
CA TYR A 48 1.22 -21.85 7.04
C TYR A 48 1.20 -22.73 5.78
N ASP A 49 2.04 -23.75 5.75
CA ASP A 49 2.29 -24.58 4.57
C ASP A 49 2.66 -23.77 3.31
N LEU A 50 1.70 -23.59 2.39
CA LEU A 50 1.87 -22.86 1.13
C LEU A 50 1.00 -21.59 1.07
N GLU A 51 0.54 -21.12 2.22
CA GLU A 51 -0.34 -19.96 2.36
C GLU A 51 0.35 -18.92 3.22
N LEU A 52 0.38 -17.68 2.72
CA LEU A 52 0.85 -16.54 3.47
C LEU A 52 -0.34 -15.92 4.22
N TRP A 53 -0.15 -15.66 5.51
CA TRP A 53 -1.15 -15.05 6.37
C TRP A 53 -0.55 -13.84 7.08
N PHE A 54 -1.39 -12.90 7.49
CA PHE A 54 -1.00 -11.72 8.26
C PHE A 54 -2.08 -11.36 9.28
N THR A 55 -1.74 -10.57 10.29
CA THR A 55 -2.65 -10.21 11.39
C THR A 55 -3.07 -8.75 11.27
N TRP A 56 -4.37 -8.48 11.38
CA TRP A 56 -4.95 -7.15 11.47
C TRP A 56 -6.01 -7.13 12.56
N ASN A 57 -5.89 -6.19 13.51
CA ASN A 57 -6.81 -6.04 14.63
C ASN A 57 -7.07 -7.36 15.40
N ASP A 58 -6.02 -8.13 15.66
CA ASP A 58 -6.05 -9.46 16.30
C ASP A 58 -6.69 -10.59 15.47
N TRP A 59 -7.06 -10.34 14.21
CA TRP A 59 -7.60 -11.34 13.29
C TRP A 59 -6.56 -11.75 12.25
N GLN A 60 -6.53 -13.04 11.91
CA GLN A 60 -5.66 -13.54 10.85
C GLN A 60 -6.36 -13.49 9.49
N HIS A 61 -5.64 -13.01 8.50
CA HIS A 61 -6.09 -12.85 7.12
C HIS A 61 -5.14 -13.59 6.18
N MET A 62 -5.70 -14.37 5.27
CA MET A 62 -4.93 -15.08 4.25
C MET A 62 -4.68 -14.15 3.07
N VAL A 63 -3.44 -14.13 2.56
CA VAL A 63 -3.12 -13.52 1.27
C VAL A 63 -3.62 -14.45 0.17
N LEU A 64 -4.42 -13.92 -0.74
CA LEU A 64 -4.94 -14.70 -1.86
C LEU A 64 -3.78 -15.21 -2.72
N ARG A 65 -3.82 -16.50 -3.07
CA ARG A 65 -2.78 -17.07 -3.92
C ARG A 65 -2.93 -16.60 -5.36
N THR A 66 -1.80 -16.23 -5.93
CA THR A 66 -1.65 -15.89 -7.34
C THR A 66 -1.65 -17.16 -8.19
N LEU A 67 -2.12 -17.06 -9.44
CA LEU A 67 -1.91 -18.12 -10.44
C LEU A 67 -0.49 -18.10 -11.03
N SER A 68 0.28 -17.05 -10.74
CA SER A 68 1.69 -16.93 -11.08
C SER A 68 2.45 -16.24 -9.96
N MET A 69 3.64 -16.74 -9.60
CA MET A 69 4.51 -16.14 -8.57
C MET A 69 4.90 -14.66 -8.81
N ALA A 70 4.49 -14.06 -9.95
CA ALA A 70 4.81 -12.71 -10.35
C ALA A 70 3.71 -11.67 -10.00
N ASP A 71 2.56 -12.06 -9.48
CA ASP A 71 1.43 -11.13 -9.30
C ASP A 71 1.38 -10.48 -7.90
N ARG A 72 2.30 -9.52 -7.66
CA ARG A 72 2.39 -8.78 -6.39
C ARG A 72 1.17 -7.92 -6.08
N TYR A 73 0.41 -7.55 -7.11
CA TYR A 73 -0.82 -6.80 -6.92
C TYR A 73 -1.90 -7.60 -6.20
N VAL A 74 -1.90 -8.93 -6.27
CA VAL A 74 -2.79 -9.76 -5.46
C VAL A 74 -2.44 -9.68 -3.97
N THR A 75 -1.16 -9.60 -3.63
CA THR A 75 -0.70 -9.39 -2.24
C THR A 75 -1.15 -8.02 -1.74
N ILE A 76 -0.98 -6.97 -2.56
CA ILE A 76 -1.45 -5.62 -2.26
C ILE A 76 -2.97 -5.61 -2.09
N ASP A 77 -3.73 -6.21 -3.01
CA ASP A 77 -5.19 -6.23 -2.96
C ASP A 77 -5.71 -6.99 -1.74
N SER A 78 -5.04 -8.09 -1.36
CA SER A 78 -5.36 -8.83 -0.14
C SER A 78 -5.21 -7.94 1.08
N ALA A 79 -4.09 -7.22 1.20
CA ALA A 79 -3.86 -6.26 2.29
C ALA A 79 -4.84 -5.08 2.23
N ALA A 80 -5.04 -4.49 1.06
CA ALA A 80 -5.95 -3.37 0.82
C ALA A 80 -7.37 -3.70 1.27
N SER A 81 -7.86 -4.91 0.97
CA SER A 81 -9.21 -5.35 1.37
C SER A 81 -9.40 -5.42 2.88
N VAL A 82 -8.33 -5.70 3.63
CA VAL A 82 -8.35 -5.81 5.09
C VAL A 82 -8.27 -4.44 5.75
N ILE A 83 -7.44 -3.54 5.22
CA ILE A 83 -7.25 -2.19 5.78
C ILE A 83 -8.28 -1.17 5.29
N ALA A 84 -9.12 -1.53 4.30
CA ALA A 84 -10.05 -0.63 3.60
C ALA A 84 -11.05 0.15 4.48
N PHE A 85 -11.21 -0.22 5.75
CA PHE A 85 -12.06 0.54 6.68
C PHE A 85 -11.37 1.80 7.23
N GLU A 86 -10.04 1.81 7.25
CA GLU A 86 -9.24 2.86 7.89
C GLU A 86 -8.36 3.61 6.88
N SER A 87 -7.83 2.88 5.90
CA SER A 87 -6.85 3.36 4.94
C SER A 87 -7.11 2.81 3.54
N GLU A 88 -6.69 3.57 2.52
CA GLU A 88 -6.74 3.16 1.12
C GLU A 88 -5.31 3.15 0.55
N ILE A 89 -5.02 2.13 -0.27
CA ILE A 89 -3.80 2.02 -1.07
C ILE A 89 -4.11 2.49 -2.50
N ARG A 90 -3.24 3.33 -3.07
CA ARG A 90 -3.35 3.74 -4.49
C ARG A 90 -2.03 3.53 -5.21
N LEU A 91 -2.08 3.51 -6.54
CA LEU A 91 -0.87 3.48 -7.37
C LEU A 91 -0.53 4.91 -7.80
N HIS A 92 0.64 5.39 -7.40
CA HIS A 92 1.12 6.71 -7.80
C HIS A 92 2.06 6.64 -9.01
N LYS A 93 3.14 5.87 -8.91
CA LYS A 93 4.23 5.86 -9.89
C LYS A 93 4.74 4.45 -10.16
N ILE A 94 5.11 4.20 -11.42
CA ILE A 94 5.79 2.99 -11.87
C ILE A 94 7.13 3.42 -12.47
N VAL A 95 8.22 2.84 -11.98
CA VAL A 95 9.56 3.02 -12.52
C VAL A 95 10.00 1.70 -13.16
N PHE A 96 9.90 1.65 -14.49
CA PHE A 96 10.16 0.44 -15.27
C PHE A 96 11.61 -0.03 -15.25
N GLU A 97 12.56 0.88 -15.05
CA GLU A 97 14.00 0.55 -15.09
C GLU A 97 14.39 -0.36 -13.91
N ASP A 98 13.75 -0.16 -12.75
CA ASP A 98 14.05 -0.89 -11.51
C ASP A 98 12.90 -1.81 -11.05
N ASP A 99 11.81 -1.92 -11.83
CA ASP A 99 10.58 -2.63 -11.45
C ASP A 99 10.02 -2.16 -10.08
N THR A 100 10.14 -0.86 -9.77
CA THR A 100 9.66 -0.30 -8.51
C THR A 100 8.37 0.49 -8.68
N HIS A 101 7.43 0.31 -7.75
CA HIS A 101 6.16 1.01 -7.72
C HIS A 101 6.02 1.81 -6.43
N SER A 102 5.60 3.08 -6.56
CA SER A 102 5.28 3.93 -5.42
C SER A 102 3.80 3.82 -5.10
N LEU A 103 3.48 3.37 -3.89
CA LEU A 103 2.13 3.13 -3.42
C LEU A 103 1.87 3.95 -2.15
N PRO A 104 1.17 5.08 -2.23
CA PRO A 104 0.70 5.76 -1.01
C PRO A 104 -0.33 4.90 -0.28
N VAL A 105 -0.09 4.64 1.00
CA VAL A 105 -1.08 4.07 1.92
C VAL A 105 -1.43 5.14 2.93
N LEU A 106 -2.65 5.67 2.84
CA LEU A 106 -3.07 6.82 3.63
C LEU A 106 -4.45 6.58 4.23
N PRO A 107 -4.73 7.16 5.42
CA PRO A 107 -6.07 7.14 5.97
C PRO A 107 -7.09 7.80 5.04
N ASP A 108 -8.31 7.26 4.99
CA ASP A 108 -9.40 7.75 4.12
C ASP A 108 -9.66 9.25 4.21
N ARG A 109 -9.50 9.82 5.42
CA ARG A 109 -9.67 11.26 5.67
C ARG A 109 -8.63 12.12 4.96
N VAL A 110 -7.40 11.61 4.80
CA VAL A 110 -6.30 12.29 4.12
C VAL A 110 -6.55 12.22 2.62
N TRP A 111 -6.96 11.05 2.12
CA TRP A 111 -7.37 10.91 0.73
C TRP A 111 -8.42 11.94 0.37
N LYS A 112 -9.57 11.96 1.07
CA LYS A 112 -10.66 12.93 0.86
C LYS A 112 -10.22 14.40 0.78
N GLN A 113 -9.16 14.78 1.49
CA GLN A 113 -8.61 16.13 1.43
C GLN A 113 -7.75 16.34 0.18
N LEU A 114 -6.99 15.33 -0.23
CA LEU A 114 -6.25 15.32 -1.48
C LEU A 114 -7.19 15.36 -2.70
N ASP A 115 -8.34 14.67 -2.72
CA ASP A 115 -9.32 14.75 -3.84
C ASP A 115 -9.75 16.18 -4.12
N VAL A 116 -9.96 16.93 -3.04
CA VAL A 116 -10.51 18.28 -3.08
C VAL A 116 -9.49 19.25 -3.64
N ASN A 117 -8.21 19.03 -3.34
CA ASN A 117 -7.13 19.95 -3.66
C ASN A 117 -6.39 19.56 -4.95
N HIS A 118 -6.41 18.28 -5.33
CA HIS A 118 -5.67 17.73 -6.47
C HIS A 118 -6.54 16.72 -7.23
N SER A 119 -7.20 17.13 -8.33
CA SER A 119 -8.12 16.25 -9.07
C SER A 119 -7.45 15.16 -9.95
N SER A 120 -6.12 15.13 -10.03
CA SER A 120 -5.31 14.28 -10.95
C SER A 120 -4.92 12.89 -10.39
N TRP A 121 -4.95 12.72 -9.07
CA TRP A 121 -4.61 11.55 -8.27
C TRP A 121 -5.46 10.25 -8.49
N GLU A 122 -6.34 10.21 -9.49
CA GLU A 122 -7.25 9.10 -9.73
C GLU A 122 -6.60 7.92 -10.48
N LYS A 123 -5.82 7.09 -9.79
CA LYS A 123 -5.61 5.68 -10.20
C LYS A 123 -5.78 4.76 -9.00
N ARG A 124 -7.03 4.29 -8.84
CA ARG A 124 -7.35 3.19 -7.94
C ARG A 124 -6.86 1.89 -8.58
N ILE A 125 -6.16 1.07 -7.82
CA ILE A 125 -5.92 -0.33 -8.18
C ILE A 125 -7.32 -0.97 -8.18
N ARG A 126 -7.75 -1.50 -9.33
CA ARG A 126 -9.07 -2.13 -9.55
C ARG A 126 -8.88 -3.53 -10.09
#